data_AF-A0A4P9XGH2-F1
#
_entry.id   AF-A0A4P9XGH2-F1
#
_cell.length_a   1.000
_cell.length_b   1.000
_cell.length_c   1.000
_cell.angle_alpha   90.00
_cell.angle_beta   90.00
_cell.angle_gamma   90.00
#
_symmetry.space_group_name_H-M   'P 1'
#
loop_
_entity.id
_entity.type
_entity.pdbx_description
1 polymer ?
#
loop_
_entity_poly.entity_id
_entity_poly.type
_entity_poly.pdbx_seq_one_letter_code
_entity_poly.pdbx_strand_id
1 'polypeptide(L)'
;MQHIDDSIVKASVLEWPSKKNHLMPSTCTATVRQRENISAFCLECLAVSREEMLPDPQVDPVVALFYCCTFWSTDMEENYAQHSICGVIAVASDTSAVLCGCKVDEIFCEENEIAAIRRLVERVRFYDPDILTGYEVHAQSWGYVIDRTLEITGRSLAAMLGRIVVNLEVAKDEVDSWGYRKASGIRVLGRHVINVWRVLRKELHLINYAFENVVFEVLQRSEFARVYGVDFMSIITRGSQFKVESLLLRVTKLNDYLLLSPDKHQAGSDIELRFMLLAG
;
A
#
# COMPACT_ATOMS: atom_id res chain seq x y z
N MET A 1 -0.06 41.42 4.58
CA MET A 1 0.78 41.40 3.35
C MET A 1 2.17 40.92 3.79
N GLN A 2 2.28 39.63 4.06
CA GLN A 2 3.51 38.99 4.54
C GLN A 2 4.30 38.49 3.33
N HIS A 3 5.61 38.68 3.41
CA HIS A 3 6.60 38.37 2.39
C HIS A 3 6.45 36.94 1.85
N ILE A 4 6.42 36.82 0.52
CA ILE A 4 6.42 35.58 -0.23
C ILE A 4 7.85 35.02 -0.21
N ASP A 5 8.00 33.78 0.27
CA ASP A 5 9.27 33.06 0.27
C ASP A 5 9.44 32.30 -1.05
N ASP A 6 10.29 32.85 -1.92
CA ASP A 6 10.62 32.32 -3.26
C ASP A 6 11.44 31.02 -3.26
N SER A 7 11.80 30.50 -2.08
CA SER A 7 12.52 29.22 -1.95
C SER A 7 11.73 28.03 -2.48
N ILE A 8 10.39 28.08 -2.46
CA ILE A 8 9.51 27.02 -2.97
C ILE A 8 9.59 26.92 -4.51
N VAL A 9 9.82 28.05 -5.18
CA VAL A 9 9.87 28.11 -6.65
C VAL A 9 11.20 27.56 -7.17
N LYS A 10 12.32 27.83 -6.49
CA LYS A 10 13.64 27.39 -6.95
C LYS A 10 13.84 25.86 -6.95
N ALA A 11 13.13 25.12 -6.10
CA ALA A 11 13.16 23.65 -6.13
C ALA A 11 12.46 23.04 -7.37
N SER A 12 11.74 23.85 -8.16
CA SER A 12 11.07 23.41 -9.39
C SER A 12 11.89 23.63 -10.68
N VAL A 13 13.06 24.28 -10.57
CA VAL A 13 13.91 24.65 -11.71
C VAL A 13 15.32 24.06 -11.56
N LEU A 14 15.39 22.75 -11.30
CA LEU A 14 16.62 22.00 -11.55
C LEU A 14 16.51 21.39 -12.96
N GLU A 15 17.14 22.09 -13.91
CA GLU A 15 17.23 21.68 -15.31
C GLU A 15 17.87 20.28 -15.42
N TRP A 16 17.11 19.36 -16.02
CA TRP A 16 17.58 18.04 -16.39
C TRP A 16 18.47 18.11 -17.63
N PRO A 17 19.69 17.52 -17.66
CA PRO A 17 20.56 17.61 -18.82
C PRO A 17 20.02 16.72 -19.96
N SER A 18 19.34 17.37 -20.91
CA SER A 18 18.86 16.75 -22.14
C SER A 18 19.96 16.73 -23.20
N LYS A 19 20.74 15.65 -23.26
CA LYS A 19 21.50 15.28 -24.47
C LYS A 19 21.48 13.76 -24.66
N LYS A 20 20.58 13.27 -25.52
CA LYS A 20 20.80 12.00 -26.23
C LYS A 20 20.98 12.34 -27.71
N ASN A 21 22.23 12.23 -28.17
CA ASN A 21 22.57 12.35 -29.57
C ASN A 21 21.86 11.25 -30.38
N HIS A 22 21.21 11.68 -31.45
CA HIS A 22 20.75 10.79 -32.52
C HIS A 22 21.91 10.02 -33.12
N LEU A 23 21.83 8.70 -33.10
CA LEU A 23 22.44 7.78 -34.08
C LEU A 23 21.65 6.47 -33.97
N MET A 24 20.87 6.15 -35.02
CA MET A 24 20.21 4.85 -35.14
C MET A 24 21.19 3.80 -35.64
N PRO A 25 21.05 2.55 -35.18
CA PRO A 25 21.17 1.41 -36.07
C PRO A 25 19.86 0.61 -36.10
N SER A 26 19.42 0.38 -37.33
CA SER A 26 18.33 -0.49 -37.72
C SER A 26 18.64 -1.95 -37.38
N THR A 27 18.00 -2.48 -36.34
CA THR A 27 17.76 -3.92 -36.19
C THR A 27 16.56 -4.10 -35.26
N CYS A 28 15.49 -4.72 -35.78
CA CYS A 28 14.36 -5.17 -34.98
C CYS A 28 14.82 -6.37 -34.14
N THR A 29 15.45 -6.10 -33.00
CA THR A 29 15.66 -7.09 -31.95
C THR A 29 14.36 -7.19 -31.17
N ALA A 30 13.80 -8.40 -31.08
CA ALA A 30 12.68 -8.69 -30.19
C ALA A 30 12.99 -8.08 -28.81
N THR A 31 12.24 -7.05 -28.42
CA THR A 31 12.37 -6.42 -27.12
C THR A 31 11.99 -7.49 -26.10
N VAL A 32 13.00 -8.09 -25.46
CA VAL A 32 12.79 -8.81 -24.21
C VAL A 32 12.08 -7.82 -23.31
N ARG A 33 10.80 -8.06 -22.98
CA ARG A 33 10.05 -7.27 -22.01
C ARG A 33 10.78 -7.44 -20.69
N GLN A 34 11.68 -6.51 -20.40
CA GLN A 34 12.28 -6.37 -19.09
C GLN A 34 11.09 -6.12 -18.14
N ARG A 35 10.86 -7.00 -17.17
CA ARG A 35 9.77 -6.82 -16.20
C ARG A 35 10.00 -5.47 -15.53
N GLU A 36 9.08 -4.54 -15.74
CA GLU A 36 9.10 -3.25 -15.06
C GLU A 36 8.81 -3.53 -13.58
N ASN A 37 9.82 -3.30 -12.74
CA ASN A 37 9.70 -3.42 -11.30
C ASN A 37 8.75 -2.34 -10.81
N ILE A 38 7.63 -2.75 -10.22
CA ILE A 38 6.67 -1.83 -9.62
C ILE A 38 7.24 -1.35 -8.28
N SER A 39 6.89 -0.13 -7.89
CA SER A 39 7.20 0.43 -6.57
C SER A 39 5.96 1.03 -5.92
N ALA A 40 5.87 0.93 -4.60
CA ALA A 40 4.79 1.53 -3.83
C ALA A 40 5.30 2.35 -2.66
N PHE A 41 4.58 3.42 -2.34
CA PHE A 41 4.82 4.28 -1.19
C PHE A 41 3.56 4.32 -0.35
N CYS A 42 3.60 3.64 0.79
CA CYS A 42 2.54 3.65 1.79
C CYS A 42 2.75 4.83 2.73
N LEU A 43 1.69 5.57 3.04
CA LEU A 43 1.72 6.68 4.00
C LEU A 43 0.65 6.45 5.08
N GLU A 44 1.01 6.72 6.33
CA GLU A 44 0.08 6.82 7.45
C GLU A 44 0.34 8.13 8.20
N CYS A 45 -0.73 8.80 8.64
CA CYS A 45 -0.66 10.12 9.23
C CYS A 45 -1.12 10.09 10.69
N LEU A 46 -0.32 10.68 11.59
CA LEU A 46 -0.70 10.93 12.97
C LEU A 46 -1.02 12.42 13.13
N ALA A 47 -2.29 12.70 13.45
CA ALA A 47 -2.78 14.03 13.80
C ALA A 47 -3.41 14.00 15.20
N VAL A 48 -3.30 15.10 15.94
CA VAL A 48 -3.91 15.18 17.29
C VAL A 48 -5.40 15.48 17.14
N SER A 49 -6.26 14.56 17.58
CA SER A 49 -7.69 14.83 17.68
C SER A 49 -8.02 15.67 18.91
N ARG A 50 -9.14 16.40 18.84
CA ARG A 50 -9.73 17.12 19.97
C ARG A 50 -10.70 16.21 20.71
N GLU A 51 -10.37 15.85 21.95
CA GLU A 51 -11.24 15.05 22.84
C GLU A 51 -11.75 13.76 22.15
N GLU A 52 -13.07 13.56 22.06
CA GLU A 52 -13.73 12.40 21.42
C GLU A 52 -14.05 12.62 19.92
N MET A 53 -13.59 13.72 19.32
CA MET A 53 -13.84 14.01 17.90
C MET A 53 -12.85 13.27 16.99
N LEU A 54 -13.26 13.01 15.75
CA LEU A 54 -12.31 12.59 14.72
C LEU A 54 -11.40 13.75 14.31
N PRO A 55 -10.13 13.49 13.95
CA PRO A 55 -9.23 14.52 13.44
C PRO A 55 -9.84 15.25 12.24
N ASP A 56 -9.79 16.58 12.27
CA ASP A 56 -10.28 17.47 11.22
C ASP A 56 -9.09 18.22 10.59
N PRO A 57 -8.78 18.01 9.30
CA PRO A 57 -7.63 18.63 8.66
C PRO A 57 -7.67 20.16 8.63
N GLN A 58 -8.83 20.80 8.82
CA GLN A 58 -8.91 22.26 8.87
C GLN A 58 -8.27 22.85 10.12
N VAL A 59 -8.25 22.11 11.23
CA VAL A 59 -7.89 22.64 12.54
C VAL A 59 -6.86 21.80 13.27
N ASP A 60 -6.89 20.49 13.08
CA ASP A 60 -6.05 19.54 13.79
C ASP A 60 -4.72 19.35 13.03
N PRO A 61 -3.56 19.61 13.67
CA PRO A 61 -2.26 19.58 13.00
C PRO A 61 -1.71 18.16 12.86
N VAL A 62 -0.90 17.96 11.81
CA VAL A 62 -0.08 16.76 11.63
C VAL A 62 1.09 16.80 12.61
N VAL A 63 1.27 15.71 13.36
CA VAL A 63 2.38 15.53 14.31
C VAL A 63 3.48 14.68 13.70
N ALA A 64 3.10 13.60 13.01
CA ALA A 64 4.06 12.70 12.40
C ALA A 64 3.49 12.04 11.15
N LEU A 65 4.37 11.81 10.18
CA LEU A 65 4.09 11.07 8.97
C LEU A 65 4.97 9.83 8.96
N PHE A 66 4.33 8.68 8.83
CA PHE A 66 5.00 7.38 8.74
C PHE A 66 4.88 6.89 7.32
N TYR A 67 5.98 6.45 6.73
CA TYR A 67 5.94 5.88 5.39
C TYR A 67 6.74 4.60 5.28
N CYS A 68 6.33 3.79 4.31
CA CYS A 68 7.06 2.60 3.88
C CYS A 68 7.09 2.58 2.36
N CYS A 69 8.28 2.70 1.79
CA CYS A 69 8.49 2.56 0.36
C CYS A 69 8.95 1.14 0.06
N THR A 70 8.21 0.41 -0.77
CA THR A 70 8.48 -0.97 -1.15
C THR A 70 8.80 -1.05 -2.63
N PHE A 71 9.88 -1.77 -2.94
CA PHE A 71 10.35 -2.07 -4.27
C PHE A 71 10.28 -3.57 -4.50
N TRP A 72 9.71 -3.97 -5.64
CA TRP A 72 9.67 -5.36 -6.05
C TRP A 72 10.64 -5.56 -7.20
N SER A 73 11.60 -6.48 -7.04
CA SER A 73 12.51 -6.88 -8.11
C SER A 73 12.42 -8.38 -8.38
N THR A 74 12.75 -8.75 -9.60
CA THR A 74 13.02 -10.15 -9.95
C THR A 74 14.53 -10.30 -10.04
N ASP A 75 15.11 -11.18 -9.23
CA ASP A 75 16.54 -11.47 -9.30
C ASP A 75 16.87 -12.35 -10.52
N MET A 76 18.16 -12.56 -10.81
CA MET A 76 18.63 -13.32 -11.99
C MET A 76 18.12 -14.77 -12.03
N GLU A 77 17.71 -15.31 -10.88
CA GLU A 77 17.13 -16.67 -10.73
C GLU A 77 15.59 -16.68 -10.78
N GLU A 78 14.95 -15.58 -11.20
CA GLU A 78 13.49 -15.40 -11.21
C GLU A 78 12.83 -15.40 -9.83
N ASN A 79 13.61 -15.32 -8.76
CA ASN A 79 13.10 -15.15 -7.41
C ASN A 79 12.55 -13.72 -7.22
N TYR A 80 11.36 -13.61 -6.63
CA TYR A 80 10.79 -12.33 -6.23
C TYR A 80 11.51 -11.81 -4.99
N ALA A 81 12.26 -10.73 -5.15
CA ALA A 81 12.87 -10.01 -4.04
C ALA A 81 12.01 -8.78 -3.70
N GLN A 82 11.81 -8.57 -2.40
CA GLN A 82 11.13 -7.39 -1.87
C GLN A 82 12.11 -6.64 -0.96
N HIS A 83 12.29 -5.35 -1.24
CA HIS A 83 13.02 -4.45 -0.36
C HIS A 83 12.10 -3.31 0.07
N SER A 84 12.06 -3.04 1.38
CA SER A 84 11.24 -1.98 1.95
C SER A 84 12.10 -1.05 2.79
N ILE A 85 11.86 0.25 2.65
CA ILE A 85 12.47 1.31 3.44
C ILE A 85 11.36 2.00 4.23
N CYS A 86 11.48 2.00 5.55
CA CYS A 86 10.55 2.61 6.47
C CYS A 86 11.12 3.92 7.00
N GLY A 87 10.31 4.98 7.03
CA GLY A 87 10.74 6.25 7.57
C GLY A 87 9.68 7.01 8.34
N VAL A 88 10.14 7.96 9.14
CA VAL A 88 9.33 8.84 9.98
C VAL A 88 9.71 10.28 9.74
N ILE A 89 8.73 11.15 9.55
CA ILE A 89 8.88 12.60 9.51
C ILE A 89 8.05 13.17 10.65
N ALA A 90 8.71 13.61 11.72
CA ALA A 90 8.06 14.16 12.91
C ALA A 90 8.14 15.69 12.92
N VAL A 91 7.04 16.35 13.29
CA VAL A 91 7.01 17.77 13.62
C VAL A 91 7.41 17.90 15.09
N ALA A 92 8.71 18.04 15.34
CA ALA A 92 9.27 18.06 16.68
C ALA A 92 10.57 18.87 16.73
N SER A 93 10.82 19.50 17.87
CA SER A 93 12.06 20.24 18.14
C SER A 93 13.24 19.34 18.55
N ASP A 94 12.98 18.10 19.00
CA ASP A 94 14.01 17.15 19.44
C ASP A 94 13.71 15.73 18.94
N THR A 95 14.76 15.07 18.43
CA THR A 95 14.82 13.69 17.95
C THR A 95 14.73 12.63 19.06
N SER A 96 15.03 12.98 20.31
CA SER A 96 15.33 12.03 21.38
C SER A 96 14.15 11.16 21.84
N ALA A 97 12.91 11.59 21.54
CA ALA A 97 11.69 10.88 21.95
C ALA A 97 11.13 9.94 20.88
N VAL A 98 11.63 9.99 19.63
CA VAL A 98 10.82 9.52 18.50
C VAL A 98 10.82 7.99 18.34
N LEU A 99 11.87 7.25 18.69
CA LEU A 99 11.91 5.79 18.38
C LEU A 99 12.71 4.95 19.39
N CYS A 100 12.05 4.49 20.46
CA CYS A 100 12.50 3.34 21.23
C CYS A 100 11.92 2.06 20.62
N GLY A 101 12.76 1.19 20.03
CA GLY A 101 12.39 -0.20 19.71
C GLY A 101 11.82 -0.51 18.32
N CYS A 102 11.68 0.47 17.42
CA CYS A 102 11.17 0.25 16.06
C CYS A 102 12.30 0.19 15.02
N LYS A 103 12.22 -0.75 14.07
CA LYS A 103 13.11 -0.77 12.89
C LYS A 103 12.65 0.32 11.91
N VAL A 104 13.34 1.45 11.95
CA VAL A 104 13.12 2.58 11.04
C VAL A 104 14.44 2.88 10.36
N ASP A 105 14.41 3.03 9.04
CA ASP A 105 15.60 3.26 8.22
C ASP A 105 15.92 4.76 8.10
N GLU A 106 14.90 5.61 8.02
CA GLU A 106 15.06 7.06 7.86
C GLU A 106 14.22 7.86 8.89
N ILE A 107 14.86 8.78 9.62
CA ILE A 107 14.19 9.61 10.63
C ILE A 107 14.47 11.07 10.31
N PHE A 108 13.41 11.86 10.21
CA PHE A 108 13.46 13.29 9.97
C PHE A 108 12.66 14.03 11.04
N CYS A 109 13.24 15.09 11.59
CA CYS A 109 12.57 16.02 12.50
C CYS A 109 12.52 17.40 11.86
N GLU A 110 11.34 17.97 11.78
CA GLU A 110 11.09 19.23 11.12
C GLU A 110 10.40 20.20 12.09
N GLU A 111 10.69 21.49 11.94
CA GLU A 111 10.25 22.52 12.91
C GLU A 111 8.74 22.79 12.86
N ASN A 112 8.09 22.52 11.73
CA ASN A 112 6.67 22.80 11.50
C ASN A 112 6.07 21.86 10.45
N GLU A 113 4.73 21.87 10.33
CA GLU A 113 3.98 21.05 9.37
C GLU A 113 4.40 21.28 7.92
N ILE A 114 4.71 22.53 7.54
CA ILE A 114 5.10 22.88 6.16
C ILE A 114 6.44 22.22 5.81
N ALA A 115 7.41 22.28 6.73
CA ALA A 115 8.70 21.64 6.56
C ALA A 115 8.56 20.11 6.49
N ALA A 116 7.71 19.50 7.33
CA ALA A 116 7.39 18.07 7.26
C ALA A 116 6.74 17.68 5.92
N ILE A 117 5.78 18.46 5.43
CA ILE A 117 5.13 18.22 4.12
C ILE A 117 6.14 18.37 2.97
N ARG A 118 7.04 19.35 3.03
CA ARG A 118 8.13 19.50 2.05
C ARG A 118 9.03 18.29 2.04
N ARG A 119 9.46 17.81 3.22
CA ARG A 119 10.25 16.59 3.33
C ARG A 119 9.51 15.37 2.78
N LEU A 120 8.20 15.26 3.00
CA LEU A 120 7.39 14.19 2.40
C LEU A 120 7.44 14.26 0.86
N VAL A 121 7.25 15.45 0.28
CA VAL A 121 7.32 15.65 -1.18
C VAL A 121 8.72 15.30 -1.72
N GLU A 122 9.78 15.74 -1.02
CA GLU A 122 11.16 15.37 -1.35
C GLU A 122 11.35 13.85 -1.35
N ARG A 123 10.82 13.14 -0.34
CA ARG A 123 10.94 11.69 -0.26
C ARG A 123 10.18 10.96 -1.37
N VAL A 124 8.96 11.37 -1.66
CA VAL A 124 8.17 10.78 -2.76
C VAL A 124 8.87 11.02 -4.09
N ARG A 125 9.45 12.21 -4.32
CA ARG A 125 10.20 12.49 -5.55
C ARG A 125 11.52 11.73 -5.63
N PHE A 126 12.21 11.55 -4.51
CA PHE A 126 13.46 10.81 -4.45
C PHE A 126 13.27 9.34 -4.82
N TYR A 127 12.25 8.68 -4.23
CA TYR A 127 11.98 7.27 -4.50
C TYR A 127 11.21 7.03 -5.80
N ASP A 128 10.54 8.06 -6.30
CA ASP A 128 9.69 8.06 -7.49
C ASP A 128 8.72 6.85 -7.61
N PRO A 129 7.89 6.57 -6.60
CA PRO A 129 7.05 5.39 -6.56
C PRO A 129 5.95 5.40 -7.64
N ASP A 130 5.63 4.24 -8.22
CA ASP A 130 4.53 4.11 -9.18
C ASP A 130 3.16 4.17 -8.52
N ILE A 131 3.08 3.62 -7.30
CA ILE A 131 1.86 3.50 -6.52
C ILE A 131 2.00 4.33 -5.23
N LEU A 132 1.04 5.20 -4.97
CA LEU A 132 0.80 5.79 -3.66
C LEU A 132 -0.32 5.03 -2.97
N THR A 133 -0.10 4.60 -1.74
CA THR A 133 -1.07 3.76 -1.02
C THR A 133 -1.13 4.09 0.47
N GLY A 134 -2.06 3.46 1.16
CA GLY A 134 -2.39 3.64 2.58
C GLY A 134 -3.60 2.77 2.90
N TYR A 135 -3.82 2.45 4.17
CA TYR A 135 -4.96 1.60 4.52
C TYR A 135 -6.28 2.26 4.12
N GLU A 136 -6.54 3.45 4.67
CA GLU A 136 -7.61 4.38 4.27
C GLU A 136 -7.01 5.69 3.75
N VAL A 137 -6.78 5.69 2.43
CA VAL A 137 -6.15 6.79 1.70
C VAL A 137 -6.89 8.12 1.82
N HIS A 138 -8.23 8.13 1.94
CA HIS A 138 -9.00 9.37 1.88
C HIS A 138 -9.04 10.12 3.21
N ALA A 139 -9.24 9.43 4.32
CA ALA A 139 -9.52 10.08 5.60
C ALA A 139 -8.34 10.03 6.59
N GLN A 140 -7.45 9.04 6.48
CA GLN A 140 -6.43 8.76 7.52
C GLN A 140 -4.99 8.84 7.00
N SER A 141 -4.80 9.08 5.70
CA SER A 141 -3.50 9.06 5.02
C SER A 141 -3.40 10.25 4.05
N TRP A 142 -3.20 10.02 2.76
CA TRP A 142 -2.96 11.06 1.75
C TRP A 142 -4.01 12.16 1.73
N GLY A 143 -5.30 11.81 1.82
CA GLY A 143 -6.38 12.80 1.75
C GLY A 143 -6.35 13.76 2.93
N TYR A 144 -6.06 13.27 4.13
CA TYR A 144 -5.87 14.12 5.31
C TYR A 144 -4.73 15.12 5.10
N VAL A 145 -3.57 14.64 4.65
CA VAL A 145 -2.39 15.50 4.42
C VAL A 145 -2.63 16.47 3.26
N ILE A 146 -3.36 16.06 2.21
CA ILE A 146 -3.74 16.92 1.09
C ILE A 146 -4.63 18.07 1.57
N ASP A 147 -5.69 17.76 2.32
CA ASP A 147 -6.63 18.74 2.83
C ASP A 147 -5.93 19.68 3.83
N ARG A 148 -5.09 19.14 4.71
CA ARG A 148 -4.27 19.93 5.64
C ARG A 148 -3.28 20.85 4.93
N THR A 149 -2.62 20.35 3.88
CA THR A 149 -1.68 21.16 3.08
C THR A 149 -2.41 22.29 2.39
N LEU A 150 -3.60 22.02 1.84
CA LEU A 150 -4.42 23.03 1.19
C LEU A 150 -4.82 24.13 2.18
N GLU A 151 -5.21 23.76 3.41
CA GLU A 151 -5.56 24.72 4.45
C GLU A 151 -4.38 25.61 4.85
N ILE A 152 -3.21 25.03 5.13
CA ILE A 152 -2.05 25.79 5.62
C ILE A 152 -1.40 26.63 4.51
N THR A 153 -1.29 26.07 3.30
CA THR A 153 -0.47 26.67 2.23
C THR A 153 -1.28 27.28 1.09
N GLY A 154 -2.57 26.96 0.99
CA GLY A 154 -3.40 27.29 -0.16
C GLY A 154 -2.98 26.60 -1.45
N ARG A 155 -2.14 25.55 -1.39
CA ARG A 155 -1.60 24.83 -2.56
C ARG A 155 -1.97 23.36 -2.54
N SER A 156 -2.17 22.80 -3.73
CA SER A 156 -2.51 21.38 -3.89
C SER A 156 -1.28 20.49 -3.72
N LEU A 157 -1.26 19.67 -2.65
CA LEU A 157 -0.24 18.63 -2.45
C LEU A 157 -0.25 17.59 -3.57
N ALA A 158 -1.43 17.21 -4.07
CA ALA A 158 -1.54 16.25 -5.17
C ALA A 158 -0.82 16.71 -6.43
N ALA A 159 -0.84 18.02 -6.73
CA ALA A 159 -0.06 18.59 -7.82
C ALA A 159 1.46 18.59 -7.53
N MET A 160 1.87 18.85 -6.28
CA MET A 160 3.29 18.80 -5.87
C MET A 160 3.89 17.38 -5.96
N LEU A 161 3.07 16.35 -5.71
CA LEU A 161 3.46 14.93 -5.79
C LEU A 161 3.49 14.37 -7.22
N GLY A 162 2.84 15.04 -8.17
CA GLY A 162 2.78 14.59 -9.57
C GLY A 162 4.14 14.54 -10.25
N ARG A 163 4.27 13.66 -11.25
CA ARG A 163 5.47 13.58 -12.13
C ARG A 163 5.47 14.69 -13.20
N ILE A 164 4.35 15.37 -13.41
CA ILE A 164 4.19 16.46 -14.37
C ILE A 164 4.30 17.79 -13.62
N VAL A 165 5.16 18.68 -14.10
CA VAL A 165 5.23 20.06 -13.60
C VAL A 165 3.99 20.81 -14.09
N VAL A 166 3.10 21.13 -13.15
CA VAL A 166 1.90 21.94 -13.41
C VAL A 166 2.11 23.31 -12.77
N ASN A 167 1.66 24.37 -13.45
CA ASN A 167 1.69 25.70 -12.87
C ASN A 167 0.68 25.78 -11.71
N LEU A 168 1.19 25.79 -10.47
CA LEU A 168 0.40 25.62 -9.24
C LEU A 168 -0.64 26.74 -9.02
N GLU A 169 -0.45 27.91 -9.65
CA GLU A 169 -1.39 29.04 -9.60
C GLU A 169 -2.68 28.76 -10.37
N VAL A 170 -2.62 27.98 -11.46
CA VAL A 170 -3.76 27.62 -12.30
C VAL A 170 -4.51 26.39 -11.74
N ALA A 171 -3.81 25.53 -11.01
CA ALA A 171 -4.36 24.29 -10.46
C ALA A 171 -5.31 24.50 -9.25
N LYS A 172 -5.49 25.74 -8.77
CA LYS A 172 -6.47 26.07 -7.72
C LYS A 172 -7.92 25.85 -8.16
N ASP A 173 -8.21 26.10 -9.44
CA ASP A 173 -9.60 26.17 -9.94
C ASP A 173 -10.15 24.83 -10.46
N GLU A 174 -9.29 23.82 -10.69
CA GLU A 174 -9.68 22.47 -11.11
C GLU A 174 -9.58 21.42 -9.98
N VAL A 175 -9.73 21.84 -8.72
CA VAL A 175 -9.91 20.87 -7.63
C VAL A 175 -11.26 20.20 -7.84
N ASP A 176 -11.22 18.99 -8.38
CA ASP A 176 -12.35 18.14 -8.75
C ASP A 176 -13.20 17.80 -7.50
N SER A 177 -13.97 18.77 -7.02
CA SER A 177 -14.90 18.67 -5.89
C SER A 177 -15.95 17.57 -6.13
N TRP A 178 -16.21 17.27 -7.40
CA TRP A 178 -17.03 16.15 -7.85
C TRP A 178 -16.32 14.79 -7.68
N GLY A 179 -15.01 14.75 -7.93
CA GLY A 179 -14.15 13.59 -7.72
C GLY A 179 -14.18 13.06 -6.27
N TYR A 180 -14.06 13.96 -5.30
CA TYR A 180 -14.02 13.61 -3.87
C TYR A 180 -15.31 12.91 -3.37
N ARG A 181 -16.49 13.28 -3.90
CA ARG A 181 -17.79 12.79 -3.40
C ARG A 181 -18.22 11.43 -3.98
N LYS A 182 -17.60 10.96 -5.06
CA LYS A 182 -18.07 9.77 -5.81
C LYS A 182 -17.01 8.71 -6.00
N ALA A 183 -16.35 8.24 -4.94
CA ALA A 183 -15.40 7.12 -4.98
C ALA A 183 -14.18 7.27 -5.94
N SER A 184 -14.18 8.26 -6.84
CA SER A 184 -13.10 8.68 -7.72
C SER A 184 -11.97 9.22 -6.86
N GLY A 185 -10.89 8.44 -6.85
CA GLY A 185 -9.78 8.62 -5.93
C GLY A 185 -9.10 9.98 -6.06
N ILE A 186 -8.35 10.32 -5.01
CA ILE A 186 -7.24 11.26 -5.07
C ILE A 186 -6.44 10.99 -6.35
N ARG A 187 -6.26 12.01 -7.19
CA ARG A 187 -5.52 11.88 -8.46
C ARG A 187 -4.19 12.59 -8.35
N VAL A 188 -3.12 11.83 -8.52
CA VAL A 188 -1.75 12.35 -8.61
C VAL A 188 -1.24 12.03 -10.01
N LEU A 189 -0.95 13.08 -10.80
CA LEU A 189 -0.60 12.89 -12.20
C LEU A 189 0.70 12.08 -12.35
N GLY A 190 0.64 10.99 -13.10
CA GLY A 190 1.78 10.08 -13.32
C GLY A 190 2.00 9.04 -12.21
N ARG A 191 1.11 8.95 -11.21
CA ARG A 191 1.15 7.93 -10.15
C ARG A 191 -0.23 7.29 -9.96
N HIS A 192 -0.27 6.02 -9.59
CA HIS A 192 -1.50 5.33 -9.23
C HIS A 192 -1.78 5.51 -7.74
N VAL A 193 -3.01 5.84 -7.37
CA VAL A 193 -3.41 5.90 -5.96
C VAL A 193 -4.29 4.69 -5.64
N ILE A 194 -3.86 3.84 -4.71
CA ILE A 194 -4.58 2.62 -4.34
C ILE A 194 -4.95 2.68 -2.86
N ASN A 195 -6.24 2.54 -2.59
CA ASN A 195 -6.80 2.44 -1.25
C ASN A 195 -6.94 0.96 -0.86
N VAL A 196 -6.18 0.52 0.15
CA VAL A 196 -6.01 -0.90 0.46
C VAL A 196 -7.31 -1.53 0.95
N TRP A 197 -8.05 -0.92 1.87
CA TRP A 197 -9.28 -1.54 2.38
C TRP A 197 -10.33 -1.72 1.28
N ARG A 198 -10.37 -0.83 0.28
CA ARG A 198 -11.28 -0.97 -0.89
C ARG A 198 -10.91 -2.15 -1.77
N VAL A 199 -9.62 -2.46 -1.91
CA VAL A 199 -9.15 -3.66 -2.60
C VAL A 199 -9.51 -4.88 -1.78
N LEU A 200 -9.23 -4.86 -0.48
CA LEU A 200 -9.52 -5.99 0.42
C LEU A 200 -11.02 -6.28 0.54
N ARG A 201 -11.90 -5.28 0.44
CA ARG A 201 -13.35 -5.46 0.41
C ARG A 201 -13.86 -6.21 -0.82
N LYS A 202 -13.11 -6.21 -1.91
CA LYS A 202 -13.45 -6.99 -3.10
C LYS A 202 -13.08 -8.47 -2.93
N GLU A 203 -11.96 -8.73 -2.25
CA GLU A 203 -11.39 -10.08 -2.11
C GLU A 203 -11.86 -10.81 -0.83
N LEU A 204 -12.12 -10.06 0.24
CA LEU A 204 -12.55 -10.57 1.53
C LEU A 204 -14.00 -10.15 1.77
N HIS A 205 -14.79 -11.02 2.38
CA HIS A 205 -16.18 -10.75 2.74
C HIS A 205 -16.34 -10.68 4.26
N LEU A 206 -15.79 -9.60 4.84
CA LEU A 206 -15.85 -9.32 6.27
C LEU A 206 -17.05 -8.41 6.61
N ILE A 207 -17.51 -8.49 7.86
CA ILE A 207 -18.54 -7.58 8.38
C ILE A 207 -17.92 -6.21 8.69
N ASN A 208 -16.72 -6.19 9.25
CA ASN A 208 -15.98 -4.99 9.63
C ASN A 208 -14.63 -4.93 8.89
N TYR A 209 -14.32 -3.78 8.27
CA TYR A 209 -13.07 -3.51 7.57
C TYR A 209 -12.17 -2.51 8.33
N ALA A 210 -12.35 -2.35 9.63
CA ALA A 210 -11.34 -1.73 10.48
C ALA A 210 -9.99 -2.45 10.31
N PHE A 211 -8.88 -1.68 10.33
CA PHE A 211 -7.55 -2.19 10.04
C PHE A 211 -7.19 -3.41 10.88
N GLU A 212 -7.43 -3.32 12.19
CA GLU A 212 -7.12 -4.34 13.17
C GLU A 212 -7.86 -5.64 12.89
N ASN A 213 -9.15 -5.54 12.52
CA ASN A 213 -9.97 -6.70 12.20
C ASN A 213 -9.49 -7.38 10.92
N VAL A 214 -9.16 -6.60 9.89
CA VAL A 214 -8.67 -7.13 8.62
C VAL A 214 -7.29 -7.78 8.79
N VAL A 215 -6.39 -7.15 9.54
CA VAL A 215 -5.08 -7.72 9.86
C VAL A 215 -5.23 -9.02 10.62
N PHE A 216 -6.07 -9.06 11.66
CA PHE A 216 -6.34 -10.27 12.44
C PHE A 216 -6.83 -11.41 11.54
N GLU A 217 -7.84 -11.13 10.71
CA GLU A 217 -8.43 -12.09 9.78
C GLU A 217 -7.44 -12.62 8.73
N VAL A 218 -6.62 -11.74 8.16
CA VAL A 218 -5.61 -12.11 7.16
C VAL A 218 -4.52 -12.97 7.79
N LEU A 219 -3.99 -12.57 8.95
CA LEU A 219 -2.96 -13.32 9.66
C LEU A 219 -3.47 -14.70 10.11
N GLN A 220 -4.70 -14.77 10.60
CA GLN A 220 -5.30 -16.05 10.99
C GLN A 220 -5.46 -16.99 9.78
N ARG A 221 -5.88 -16.47 8.62
CA ARG A 221 -5.94 -17.26 7.37
C ARG A 221 -4.57 -17.74 6.92
N SER A 222 -3.52 -16.93 7.09
CA SER A 222 -2.13 -17.33 6.80
C SER A 222 -1.67 -18.47 7.70
N GLU A 223 -1.96 -18.41 9.00
CA GLU A 223 -1.65 -19.50 9.92
C GLU A 223 -2.45 -20.77 9.60
N PHE A 224 -3.71 -20.65 9.22
CA PHE A 224 -4.47 -21.79 8.72
C PHE A 224 -3.84 -22.41 7.47
N ALA A 225 -3.34 -21.62 6.51
CA ALA A 225 -2.66 -22.16 5.33
C ALA A 225 -1.47 -23.05 5.72
N ARG A 226 -0.69 -22.63 6.73
CA ARG A 226 0.44 -23.41 7.29
C ARG A 226 -0.01 -24.67 8.00
N VAL A 227 -1.05 -24.59 8.85
CA VAL A 227 -1.61 -25.75 9.58
C VAL A 227 -2.16 -26.80 8.60
N TYR A 228 -2.98 -26.36 7.64
CA TYR A 228 -3.57 -27.24 6.62
C TYR A 228 -2.57 -27.66 5.53
N GLY A 229 -1.39 -27.03 5.46
CA GLY A 229 -0.35 -27.32 4.47
C GLY A 229 -0.83 -27.10 3.04
N VAL A 230 -1.58 -26.03 2.81
CA VAL A 230 -2.16 -25.68 1.51
C VAL A 230 -1.80 -24.23 1.15
N ASP A 231 -1.92 -23.91 -0.13
CA ASP A 231 -1.75 -22.53 -0.60
C ASP A 231 -2.73 -21.56 0.06
N PHE A 232 -2.28 -20.33 0.32
CA PHE A 232 -3.06 -19.29 1.00
C PHE A 232 -4.37 -18.97 0.28
N MET A 233 -4.36 -18.84 -1.06
CA MET A 233 -5.57 -18.56 -1.82
C MET A 233 -6.57 -19.71 -1.72
N SER A 234 -6.12 -20.94 -1.52
CA SER A 234 -7.03 -22.07 -1.28
C SER A 234 -7.78 -21.96 0.05
N ILE A 235 -7.18 -21.35 1.09
CA ILE A 235 -7.88 -21.10 2.36
C ILE A 235 -9.00 -20.07 2.21
N ILE A 236 -8.79 -19.07 1.35
CA ILE A 236 -9.77 -18.01 1.06
C ILE A 236 -10.90 -18.54 0.17
N THR A 237 -10.55 -19.26 -0.89
CA THR A 237 -11.49 -19.58 -1.98
C THR A 237 -12.16 -20.94 -1.86
N ARG A 238 -11.54 -21.92 -1.17
CA ARG A 238 -12.07 -23.29 -1.07
C ARG A 238 -12.85 -23.50 0.24
N GLY A 239 -13.89 -24.34 0.15
CA GLY A 239 -14.74 -24.72 1.28
C GLY A 239 -14.05 -25.56 2.35
N SER A 240 -14.76 -25.82 3.45
CA SER A 240 -14.26 -26.60 4.60
C SER A 240 -13.84 -28.02 4.24
N GLN A 241 -14.55 -28.69 3.31
CA GLN A 241 -14.23 -30.05 2.87
C GLN A 241 -12.81 -30.17 2.32
N PHE A 242 -12.37 -29.22 1.49
CA PHE A 242 -11.02 -29.19 0.94
C PHE A 242 -9.95 -29.18 2.05
N LYS A 243 -10.22 -28.47 3.16
CA LYS A 243 -9.31 -28.34 4.30
C LYS A 243 -9.20 -29.65 5.09
N VAL A 244 -10.30 -30.40 5.20
CA VAL A 244 -10.32 -31.72 5.84
C VAL A 244 -9.57 -32.74 4.96
N GLU A 245 -9.85 -32.75 3.65
CA GLU A 245 -9.22 -33.66 2.70
C GLU A 245 -7.70 -33.44 2.60
N SER A 246 -7.23 -32.18 2.65
CA SER A 246 -5.79 -31.88 2.59
C SER A 246 -5.02 -32.38 3.82
N LEU A 247 -5.64 -32.38 5.00
CA LEU A 247 -5.08 -33.00 6.20
C LEU A 247 -5.14 -34.52 6.12
N LEU A 248 -6.31 -35.05 5.78
CA LEU A 248 -6.55 -36.48 5.73
C LEU A 248 -5.57 -37.17 4.77
N LEU A 249 -5.38 -36.63 3.56
CA LEU A 249 -4.44 -37.16 2.57
C LEU A 249 -2.99 -37.22 3.08
N ARG A 250 -2.56 -36.27 3.92
CA ARG A 250 -1.22 -36.29 4.51
C ARG A 250 -1.12 -37.38 5.57
N VAL A 251 -2.14 -37.53 6.42
CA VAL A 251 -2.18 -38.58 7.44
C VAL A 251 -2.26 -39.97 6.81
N THR A 252 -3.06 -40.16 5.76
CA THR A 252 -3.20 -41.47 5.11
C THR A 252 -1.90 -41.91 4.45
N LYS A 253 -1.23 -41.00 3.72
CA LYS A 253 0.08 -41.27 3.11
C LYS A 253 1.16 -41.64 4.14
N LEU A 254 1.12 -41.05 5.32
CA LEU A 254 2.06 -41.37 6.40
C LEU A 254 1.83 -42.76 7.02
N ASN A 255 0.60 -43.26 6.95
CA ASN A 255 0.20 -44.50 7.60
C ASN A 255 -0.12 -45.63 6.59
N ASP A 256 0.27 -45.46 5.32
CA ASP A 256 0.04 -46.41 4.23
C ASP A 256 -1.44 -46.77 3.99
N TYR A 257 -2.31 -45.77 4.11
CA TYR A 257 -3.73 -45.90 3.79
C TYR A 257 -4.08 -45.23 2.45
N LEU A 258 -5.03 -45.85 1.74
CA LEU A 258 -5.64 -45.29 0.53
C LEU A 258 -6.99 -44.63 0.84
N LEU A 259 -7.19 -43.42 0.32
CA LEU A 259 -8.46 -42.71 0.37
C LEU A 259 -9.39 -43.18 -0.74
N LEU A 260 -10.64 -43.47 -0.38
CA LEU A 260 -11.70 -43.75 -1.33
C LEU A 260 -12.29 -42.42 -1.84
N SER A 261 -12.55 -42.35 -3.16
CA SER A 261 -13.20 -41.21 -3.81
C SER A 261 -14.57 -41.66 -4.32
N PRO A 262 -15.64 -41.62 -3.49
CA PRO A 262 -16.97 -42.07 -3.89
C PRO A 262 -17.57 -41.15 -4.95
N ASP A 263 -18.39 -41.73 -5.83
CA ASP A 263 -19.13 -40.99 -6.85
C ASP A 263 -20.38 -40.31 -6.27
N LYS A 264 -20.94 -39.32 -6.99
CA LYS A 264 -22.13 -38.57 -6.54
C LYS A 264 -23.34 -39.45 -6.22
N HIS A 265 -23.49 -40.57 -6.92
CA HIS A 265 -24.55 -41.54 -6.69
C HIS A 265 -24.37 -42.36 -5.40
N GLN A 266 -23.12 -42.51 -4.93
CA GLN A 266 -22.76 -43.27 -3.73
C GLN A 266 -22.77 -42.40 -2.47
N ALA A 267 -22.56 -41.09 -2.61
CA ALA A 267 -22.54 -40.14 -1.50
C ALA A 267 -23.92 -39.87 -0.85
N GLY A 268 -25.02 -40.18 -1.56
CA GLY A 268 -26.39 -39.93 -1.10
C GLY A 268 -27.08 -41.13 -0.43
N SER A 269 -26.53 -42.33 -0.57
CA SER A 269 -26.92 -43.50 0.21
C SER A 269 -26.16 -43.47 1.54
N ASP A 270 -26.82 -43.74 2.67
CA ASP A 270 -26.29 -43.78 4.05
C ASP A 270 -25.06 -44.71 4.21
N ILE A 271 -23.95 -44.32 3.61
CA ILE A 271 -22.62 -44.79 3.97
C ILE A 271 -22.31 -43.92 5.17
N GLU A 272 -22.61 -44.46 6.36
CA GLU A 272 -22.01 -44.00 7.61
C GLU A 272 -20.55 -43.60 7.33
N LEU A 273 -20.07 -42.60 8.07
CA LEU A 273 -18.67 -42.20 8.20
C LEU A 273 -17.76 -43.35 8.72
N ARG A 274 -17.90 -44.57 8.19
CA ARG A 274 -16.91 -45.64 8.21
C ARG A 274 -15.73 -45.11 7.45
N PHE A 275 -14.78 -44.60 8.22
CA PHE A 275 -13.45 -44.17 7.83
C PHE A 275 -13.00 -44.84 6.52
N MET A 276 -12.97 -44.03 5.48
CA MET A 276 -12.54 -44.35 4.10
C MET A 276 -11.03 -44.61 4.04
N LEU A 277 -10.55 -45.56 4.85
CA LEU A 277 -9.16 -45.92 4.97
C LEU A 277 -9.04 -47.41 4.71
N LEU A 278 -8.58 -47.78 3.52
CA LEU A 278 -8.13 -49.14 3.25
C LEU A 278 -6.68 -49.24 3.72
N ALA A 279 -6.39 -50.12 4.68
CA ALA A 279 -5.02 -50.45 5.06
C ALA A 279 -4.34 -51.16 3.88
N GLY A 280 -3.15 -50.68 3.51
CA GLY A 280 -2.26 -51.36 2.55
C GLY A 280 -1.67 -52.65 3.08
#